data_AF-A0AAD4T858-F1
#
_entry.id   AF-A0AAD4T858-F1
#
_cell.length_a   1.000
_cell.length_b   1.000
_cell.length_c   1.000
_cell.angle_alpha   90.00
_cell.angle_beta   90.00
_cell.angle_gamma   90.00
#
_symmetry.space_group_name_H-M   'P 1'
#
loop_
_entity.id
_entity.type
_entity.pdbx_description
1 polymer ?
#
loop_
_entity_poly.entity_id
_entity_poly.type
_entity_poly.pdbx_seq_one_letter_code
_entity_poly.pdbx_strand_id
1 'polypeptide(L)'
;MKMSTNVNLVRFLSVLSLSSLLFQTVSAQENSTVTGKTNSADVVAIKLLVDTFFIKASAGDPCLPTPFSWVKCSSGDTPRVTELNLTQKVSGSHLPDFSAMDALEKIDLSLNIFLTIEFPDFLANFPKLKVLNLAAVPWSGTVPTSLLERSENKTLNLTLSSWGTNLCYSDEDVCPKETNGGTPILRFNPPVHKKNTVSIVLGILIPVLMFWAIITGFIAYKRKRKAATAAAGLSTPNLNPSIFSVQGK
;
A
#
# COMPACT_ATOMS: atom_id res chain seq x y z
N MET A 1 -71.43 -6.84 50.14
CA MET A 1 -71.49 -7.15 48.69
C MET A 1 -70.62 -6.13 47.96
N LYS A 2 -69.56 -6.58 47.29
CA LYS A 2 -68.59 -5.86 46.39
C LYS A 2 -67.84 -4.66 47.00
N MET A 3 -66.51 -4.60 47.15
CA MET A 3 -65.34 -5.28 46.54
C MET A 3 -65.23 -5.13 45.01
N SER A 4 -64.32 -4.24 44.57
CA SER A 4 -63.11 -4.59 43.81
C SER A 4 -62.72 -3.50 42.78
N THR A 5 -61.69 -2.72 43.11
CA THR A 5 -60.85 -1.96 42.19
C THR A 5 -59.64 -2.84 41.85
N ASN A 6 -59.73 -3.63 40.78
CA ASN A 6 -58.63 -4.50 40.33
C ASN A 6 -58.72 -4.79 38.82
N VAL A 7 -58.40 -3.80 37.98
CA VAL A 7 -58.26 -4.07 36.52
C VAL A 7 -57.02 -3.41 35.89
N ASN A 8 -56.36 -2.44 36.54
CA ASN A 8 -55.23 -1.73 35.91
C ASN A 8 -53.83 -2.07 36.45
N LEU A 9 -53.68 -2.89 37.50
CA LEU A 9 -52.34 -3.25 37.99
C LEU A 9 -51.77 -4.50 37.29
N VAL A 10 -52.64 -5.46 36.94
CA VAL A 10 -52.22 -6.75 36.34
C VAL A 10 -51.72 -6.56 34.89
N ARG A 11 -52.24 -5.59 34.15
CA ARG A 11 -51.79 -5.29 32.78
C ARG A 11 -50.44 -4.58 32.71
N PHE A 12 -50.05 -3.84 33.75
CA PHE A 12 -48.72 -3.19 33.80
C PHE A 12 -47.63 -4.16 34.26
N LEU A 13 -47.96 -5.12 35.12
CA LEU A 13 -47.00 -6.13 35.57
C LEU A 13 -46.67 -7.20 34.50
N SER A 14 -47.60 -7.49 33.58
CA SER A 14 -47.32 -8.42 32.46
C SER A 14 -46.38 -7.84 31.40
N VAL A 15 -46.40 -6.53 31.18
CA VAL A 15 -45.53 -5.85 30.19
C VAL A 15 -44.09 -5.73 30.71
N LEU A 16 -43.91 -5.52 32.02
CA LEU A 16 -42.58 -5.47 32.66
C LEU A 16 -41.91 -6.86 32.77
N SER A 17 -42.71 -7.92 32.79
CA SER A 17 -42.23 -9.32 32.78
C SER A 17 -41.68 -9.72 31.40
N LEU A 18 -42.30 -9.28 30.30
CA LEU A 18 -41.87 -9.65 28.94
C LEU A 18 -40.72 -8.80 28.38
N SER A 19 -40.52 -7.56 28.87
CA SER A 19 -39.34 -6.76 28.52
C SER A 19 -38.03 -7.28 29.14
N SER A 20 -38.14 -8.06 30.22
CA SER A 20 -37.00 -8.64 30.94
C SER A 20 -36.50 -9.96 30.32
N LEU A 21 -37.27 -10.57 29.41
CA LEU A 21 -36.95 -11.84 28.75
C LEU A 21 -36.33 -11.67 27.34
N LEU A 22 -36.14 -10.44 26.85
CA LEU A 22 -35.53 -10.17 25.54
C LEU A 22 -34.07 -9.68 25.60
N PHE A 23 -33.48 -9.55 26.78
CA PHE A 23 -32.04 -9.28 26.95
C PHE A 23 -31.23 -10.53 27.32
N GLN A 24 -31.69 -11.71 26.90
CA GLN A 24 -30.84 -12.90 26.80
C GLN A 24 -30.50 -13.19 25.33
N THR A 25 -30.04 -12.18 24.60
CA THR A 25 -28.94 -12.41 23.67
C THR A 25 -27.67 -12.03 24.40
N VAL A 26 -27.19 -12.96 25.26
CA VAL A 26 -25.74 -13.12 25.36
C VAL A 26 -25.34 -13.44 23.93
N SER A 27 -24.88 -12.42 23.21
CA SER A 27 -23.92 -12.68 22.16
C SER A 27 -22.90 -13.61 22.82
N ALA A 28 -22.78 -14.82 22.29
CA ALA A 28 -21.47 -15.46 22.30
C ALA A 28 -20.56 -14.53 21.47
N GLN A 29 -20.22 -13.37 22.05
CA GLN A 29 -18.98 -12.72 21.78
C GLN A 29 -18.00 -13.74 22.32
N GLU A 30 -17.26 -14.39 21.42
CA GLU A 30 -15.96 -14.91 21.76
C GLU A 30 -15.19 -13.74 22.37
N ASN A 31 -15.36 -13.54 23.67
CA ASN A 31 -14.42 -12.78 24.47
C ASN A 31 -13.24 -13.74 24.63
N SER A 32 -12.52 -13.95 23.53
CA SER A 32 -11.11 -14.32 23.59
C SER A 32 -10.49 -13.18 24.38
N THR A 33 -10.44 -13.38 25.69
CA THR A 33 -9.44 -12.73 26.51
C THR A 33 -8.13 -13.17 25.89
N VAL A 34 -7.62 -12.34 24.99
CA VAL A 34 -6.30 -12.52 24.40
C VAL A 34 -5.34 -12.33 25.58
N THR A 35 -5.05 -13.42 26.27
CA THR A 35 -4.14 -13.49 27.43
C THR A 35 -2.68 -13.54 26.99
N GLY A 36 -2.45 -13.64 25.68
CA GLY A 36 -1.12 -13.63 25.09
C GLY A 36 -0.50 -12.25 25.01
N LYS A 37 0.83 -12.22 24.85
CA LYS A 37 1.62 -11.03 24.54
C LYS A 37 2.63 -11.39 23.46
N THR A 38 2.91 -10.48 22.53
CA THR A 38 3.98 -10.72 21.56
C THR A 38 5.30 -10.95 22.29
N ASN A 39 6.16 -11.80 21.72
CA ASN A 39 7.50 -12.00 22.24
C ASN A 39 8.25 -10.67 22.37
N SER A 40 8.92 -10.47 23.51
CA SER A 40 9.55 -9.20 23.85
C SER A 40 10.65 -8.78 22.89
N ALA A 41 11.40 -9.73 22.29
CA ALA A 41 12.42 -9.41 21.31
C ALA A 41 11.79 -8.78 20.05
N ASP A 42 10.65 -9.33 19.61
CA ASP A 42 9.92 -8.80 18.47
C ASP A 42 9.31 -7.42 18.80
N VAL A 43 8.77 -7.23 20.01
CA VAL A 43 8.25 -5.92 20.45
C VAL A 43 9.33 -4.84 20.40
N VAL A 44 10.53 -5.15 20.91
CA VAL A 44 11.68 -4.21 20.92
C VAL A 44 12.12 -3.90 19.48
N ALA A 45 12.26 -4.91 18.63
CA ALA A 45 12.68 -4.74 17.25
C ALA A 45 11.65 -3.99 16.40
N ILE A 46 10.34 -4.26 16.59
CA ILE A 46 9.26 -3.52 15.94
C ILE A 46 9.26 -2.05 16.38
N LYS A 47 9.45 -1.78 17.68
CA LYS A 47 9.56 -0.40 18.18
C LYS A 47 10.75 0.32 17.52
N LEU A 48 11.91 -0.34 17.41
CA LEU A 48 13.08 0.21 16.73
C LEU A 48 12.79 0.56 15.26
N LEU A 49 12.10 -0.32 14.54
CA LEU A 49 11.69 -0.07 13.15
C LEU A 49 10.73 1.11 13.04
N VAL A 50 9.71 1.17 13.90
CA VAL A 50 8.72 2.26 13.92
C VAL A 50 9.40 3.60 14.19
N ASP A 51 10.30 3.65 15.16
CA ASP A 51 11.03 4.86 15.55
C ASP A 51 12.02 5.31 14.46
N THR A 52 12.71 4.36 13.81
CA THR A 52 13.75 4.67 12.80
C THR A 52 13.16 5.08 11.46
N PHE A 53 12.03 4.48 11.07
CA PHE A 53 11.44 4.65 9.75
C PHE A 53 10.17 5.48 9.71
N PHE A 54 9.73 5.97 10.87
CA PHE A 54 8.49 6.73 11.03
C PHE A 54 7.28 6.02 10.42
N ILE A 55 7.26 4.67 10.51
CA ILE A 55 6.18 3.85 9.97
C ILE A 55 4.95 4.04 10.85
N LYS A 56 3.78 4.22 10.23
CA LYS A 56 2.51 4.25 10.97
C LYS A 56 2.25 2.88 11.62
N ALA A 57 2.18 2.88 12.94
CA ALA A 57 1.78 1.73 13.75
C ALA A 57 0.59 2.09 14.63
N SER A 58 -0.27 1.10 14.90
CA SER A 58 -1.30 1.25 15.91
C SER A 58 -0.66 1.29 17.29
N ALA A 59 -1.31 1.94 18.26
CA ALA A 59 -0.85 1.87 19.64
C ALA A 59 -1.05 0.44 20.19
N GLY A 60 -0.06 -0.07 20.92
CA GLY A 60 -0.15 -1.34 21.64
C GLY A 60 0.75 -2.45 21.10
N ASP A 61 0.28 -3.68 21.22
CA ASP A 61 1.02 -4.90 20.88
C ASP A 61 1.05 -5.12 19.35
N PRO A 62 2.19 -5.51 18.76
CA PRO A 62 2.34 -5.62 17.31
C PRO A 62 1.61 -6.81 16.67
N CYS A 63 1.23 -7.84 17.45
CA CYS A 63 0.47 -8.99 16.97
C CYS A 63 -0.96 -9.06 17.53
N LEU A 64 -1.24 -8.40 18.65
CA LEU A 64 -2.46 -8.62 19.44
C LEU A 64 -3.25 -7.33 19.70
N PRO A 65 -4.60 -7.42 19.79
CA PRO A 65 -5.43 -8.57 19.43
C PRO A 65 -5.48 -8.81 17.91
N THR A 66 -5.00 -7.86 17.12
CA THR A 66 -4.87 -7.95 15.67
C THR A 66 -3.50 -7.41 15.29
N PRO A 67 -2.75 -8.11 14.42
CA PRO A 67 -1.44 -7.63 14.01
C PRO A 67 -1.49 -6.27 13.33
N PHE A 68 -0.39 -5.53 13.40
CA PHE A 68 -0.22 -4.34 12.57
C PHE A 68 -0.42 -4.68 11.09
N SER A 69 -0.95 -3.75 10.30
CA SER A 69 -1.32 -4.00 8.90
C SER A 69 -0.17 -4.43 7.98
N TRP A 70 1.06 -4.25 8.43
CA TRP A 70 2.30 -4.60 7.74
C TRP A 70 3.07 -5.75 8.43
N VAL A 71 2.47 -6.38 9.43
CA VAL A 71 3.04 -7.49 10.20
C VAL A 71 2.15 -8.72 10.05
N LYS A 72 2.75 -9.90 9.94
CA LYS A 72 2.08 -11.16 10.27
C LYS A 72 2.76 -11.83 11.44
N CYS A 73 1.98 -12.56 12.22
CA CYS A 73 2.46 -13.26 13.39
C CYS A 73 2.04 -14.73 13.41
N SER A 74 2.80 -15.54 14.13
CA SER A 74 2.39 -16.91 14.47
C SER A 74 1.20 -16.90 15.43
N SER A 75 0.48 -18.01 15.48
CA SER A 75 -0.51 -18.27 16.54
C SER A 75 0.16 -18.67 17.85
N GLY A 76 -0.61 -18.63 18.94
CA GLY A 76 -0.21 -19.08 20.28
C GLY A 76 -0.21 -17.96 21.33
N ASP A 77 0.07 -18.34 22.58
CA ASP A 77 0.03 -17.42 23.74
C ASP A 77 1.19 -16.40 23.73
N THR A 78 2.24 -16.67 22.96
CA THR A 78 3.33 -15.73 22.73
C THR A 78 3.62 -15.65 21.23
N PRO A 79 2.79 -14.91 20.47
CA PRO A 79 2.98 -14.73 19.04
C PRO A 79 4.39 -14.23 18.71
N ARG A 80 4.94 -14.74 17.61
CA ARG A 80 6.19 -14.27 17.02
C ARG A 80 5.91 -13.56 15.72
N VAL A 81 6.66 -12.52 15.40
CA VAL A 81 6.59 -11.86 14.08
C VAL A 81 7.22 -12.76 13.02
N THR A 82 6.45 -13.09 11.97
CA THR A 82 6.85 -14.01 10.89
C THR A 82 6.96 -13.32 9.54
N GLU A 83 6.25 -12.21 9.32
CA GLU A 83 6.37 -11.43 8.09
C GLU A 83 6.41 -9.93 8.36
N LEU A 84 7.29 -9.23 7.65
CA LEU A 84 7.31 -7.77 7.53
C LEU A 84 7.01 -7.36 6.09
N ASN A 85 5.97 -6.56 5.90
CA ASN A 85 5.63 -5.93 4.63
C ASN A 85 5.83 -4.42 4.73
N LEU A 86 7.07 -3.98 4.49
CA LEU A 86 7.51 -2.60 4.56
C LEU A 86 7.58 -1.93 3.18
N THR A 87 6.95 -2.51 2.16
CA THR A 87 6.90 -1.97 0.80
C THR A 87 6.37 -0.53 0.80
N GLN A 88 7.17 0.42 0.30
CA GLN A 88 6.84 1.87 0.26
C GLN A 88 6.49 2.50 1.63
N LYS A 89 6.92 1.90 2.75
CA LYS A 89 6.61 2.40 4.10
C LYS A 89 7.78 3.10 4.78
N VAL A 90 8.99 2.97 4.22
CA VAL A 90 10.20 3.41 4.91
C VAL A 90 10.54 4.85 4.54
N SER A 91 10.67 5.70 5.56
CA SER A 91 11.22 7.05 5.45
C SER A 91 12.46 7.14 6.34
N GLY A 92 13.65 6.98 5.76
CA GLY A 92 14.92 6.97 6.49
C GLY A 92 16.09 6.55 5.60
N SER A 93 17.32 6.70 6.09
CA SER A 93 18.56 6.44 5.33
C SER A 93 19.42 5.33 5.92
N HIS A 94 18.97 4.62 6.95
CA HIS A 94 19.72 3.52 7.59
C HIS A 94 18.75 2.41 8.01
N LEU A 95 19.12 1.15 7.76
CA LEU A 95 18.34 -0.03 8.16
C LEU A 95 18.85 -0.50 9.52
N PRO A 96 18.07 -0.31 10.61
CA PRO A 96 18.50 -0.74 11.93
C PRO A 96 18.58 -2.27 11.97
N ASP A 97 19.46 -2.82 12.81
CA ASP A 97 19.52 -4.27 12.99
C ASP A 97 18.28 -4.76 13.76
N PHE A 98 17.49 -5.59 13.09
CA PHE A 98 16.31 -6.26 13.66
C PHE A 98 16.42 -7.78 13.62
N SER A 99 17.66 -8.32 13.56
CA SER A 99 17.97 -9.75 13.57
C SER A 99 17.41 -10.51 14.78
N ALA A 100 17.10 -9.80 15.88
CA ALA A 100 16.42 -10.35 17.05
C ALA A 100 15.05 -10.98 16.73
N MET A 101 14.40 -10.58 15.63
CA MET A 101 13.18 -11.24 15.12
C MET A 101 13.52 -12.55 14.38
N ASP A 102 14.07 -13.51 15.12
CA ASP A 102 14.58 -14.80 14.60
C ASP A 102 13.51 -15.74 14.00
N ALA A 103 12.23 -15.40 14.17
CA ALA A 103 11.11 -16.13 13.61
C ALA A 103 10.70 -15.66 12.21
N LEU A 104 11.33 -14.60 11.68
CA LEU A 104 10.99 -14.04 10.38
C LEU A 104 11.18 -15.03 9.23
N GLU A 105 10.12 -15.17 8.43
CA GLU A 105 10.09 -15.97 7.21
C GLU A 105 10.05 -15.09 5.95
N LYS A 106 9.49 -13.89 6.05
CA LYS A 106 9.39 -12.95 4.93
C LYS A 106 9.74 -11.52 5.34
N ILE A 107 10.61 -10.91 4.56
CA ILE A 107 10.93 -9.49 4.64
C ILE A 107 10.71 -8.88 3.25
N ASP A 108 9.82 -7.91 3.16
CA ASP A 108 9.61 -7.10 1.97
C ASP A 108 9.95 -5.63 2.27
N LEU A 109 11.05 -5.15 1.72
CA LEU A 109 11.52 -3.76 1.78
C LEU A 109 11.47 -3.09 0.40
N SER A 110 10.75 -3.68 -0.56
CA SER A 110 10.76 -3.21 -1.94
C SER A 110 10.17 -1.80 -2.10
N LEU A 111 10.52 -1.14 -3.21
CA LEU A 111 9.99 0.18 -3.60
C LEU A 111 10.24 1.29 -2.57
N ASN A 112 11.20 1.12 -1.66
CA ASN A 112 11.63 2.14 -0.72
C ASN A 112 12.82 2.92 -1.30
N ILE A 113 12.56 3.75 -2.31
CA ILE A 113 13.61 4.45 -3.08
C ILE A 113 14.47 5.42 -2.26
N PHE A 114 13.99 5.85 -1.09
CA PHE A 114 14.74 6.74 -0.19
C PHE A 114 15.74 6.00 0.70
N LEU A 115 15.66 4.66 0.75
CA LEU A 115 16.68 3.83 1.40
C LEU A 115 17.93 3.80 0.53
N THR A 116 18.79 4.81 0.65
CA THR A 116 20.14 4.77 0.09
C THR A 116 21.07 4.23 1.17
N ILE A 117 21.34 2.91 1.15
CA ILE A 117 22.09 2.22 2.21
C ILE A 117 23.09 1.26 1.58
N GLU A 118 24.23 1.11 2.25
CA GLU A 118 25.06 -0.08 2.14
C GLU A 118 24.25 -1.33 2.53
N PHE A 119 24.47 -2.43 1.83
CA PHE A 119 23.80 -3.69 2.10
C PHE A 119 24.17 -4.18 3.53
N PRO A 120 23.21 -4.42 4.42
CA PRO A 120 23.51 -4.82 5.78
C PRO A 120 23.57 -6.35 5.93
N ASP A 121 24.70 -6.86 6.41
CA ASP A 121 24.99 -8.30 6.51
C ASP A 121 24.01 -9.08 7.38
N PHE A 122 23.39 -8.44 8.38
CA PHE A 122 22.43 -9.11 9.26
C PHE A 122 21.23 -9.70 8.50
N LEU A 123 20.89 -9.19 7.31
CA LEU A 123 19.84 -9.75 6.46
C LEU A 123 20.15 -11.20 6.02
N ALA A 124 21.41 -11.60 6.00
CA ALA A 124 21.84 -12.98 5.73
C ALA A 124 21.58 -13.93 6.91
N ASN A 125 21.50 -13.40 8.13
CA ASN A 125 21.56 -14.18 9.37
C ASN A 125 20.19 -14.65 9.90
N PHE A 126 19.08 -14.31 9.23
CA PHE A 126 17.75 -14.78 9.64
C PHE A 126 17.59 -16.29 9.39
N PRO A 127 17.41 -17.11 10.43
CA PRO A 127 17.51 -18.57 10.33
C PRO A 127 16.29 -19.20 9.63
N LYS A 128 15.13 -18.54 9.66
CA LYS A 128 13.89 -19.04 9.06
C LYS A 128 13.48 -18.33 7.77
N LEU A 129 14.30 -17.40 7.29
CA LEU A 129 13.94 -16.54 6.17
C LEU A 129 13.80 -17.34 4.87
N LYS A 130 12.64 -17.22 4.24
CA LYS A 130 12.27 -17.87 2.98
C LYS A 130 12.09 -16.87 1.85
N VAL A 131 11.78 -15.61 2.18
CA VAL A 131 11.56 -14.55 1.19
C VAL A 131 12.26 -13.27 1.64
N LEU A 132 13.17 -12.77 0.80
CA LEU A 132 13.82 -11.48 0.98
C LEU A 132 13.62 -10.66 -0.30
N ASN A 133 12.72 -9.67 -0.24
CA ASN A 133 12.40 -8.80 -1.36
C ASN A 133 12.98 -7.40 -1.13
N LEU A 134 14.02 -7.08 -1.90
CA LEU A 134 14.79 -5.84 -1.89
C LEU A 134 14.70 -5.11 -3.23
N ALA A 135 13.63 -5.36 -4.00
CA ALA A 135 13.47 -4.81 -5.35
C ALA A 135 13.26 -3.28 -5.36
N ALA A 136 13.81 -2.61 -6.37
CA ALA A 136 13.62 -1.18 -6.62
C ALA A 136 14.01 -0.30 -5.40
N VAL A 137 15.18 -0.59 -4.85
CA VAL A 137 15.82 0.17 -3.77
C VAL A 137 17.27 0.45 -4.17
N PRO A 138 17.84 1.64 -3.93
CA PRO A 138 19.22 1.97 -4.30
C PRO A 138 20.26 1.39 -3.32
N TRP A 139 20.31 0.06 -3.18
CA TRP A 139 21.30 -0.64 -2.36
C TRP A 139 22.70 -0.56 -2.97
N SER A 140 23.74 -0.41 -2.16
CA SER A 140 25.14 -0.43 -2.63
C SER A 140 26.00 -1.32 -1.74
N GLY A 141 27.20 -1.67 -2.21
CA GLY A 141 28.17 -2.42 -1.41
C GLY A 141 28.07 -3.93 -1.58
N THR A 142 28.57 -4.65 -0.59
CA THR A 142 28.77 -6.10 -0.64
C THR A 142 27.53 -6.86 -0.17
N VAL A 143 27.10 -7.84 -0.95
CA VAL A 143 26.04 -8.79 -0.57
C VAL A 143 26.73 -10.09 -0.14
N PRO A 144 26.52 -10.56 1.12
CA PRO A 144 27.10 -11.81 1.59
C PRO A 144 26.77 -12.98 0.65
N THR A 145 27.77 -13.82 0.34
CA THR A 145 27.60 -14.93 -0.61
C THR A 145 26.60 -15.97 -0.11
N SER A 146 26.45 -16.10 1.21
CA SER A 146 25.45 -16.96 1.85
C SER A 146 24.00 -16.70 1.38
N LEU A 147 23.65 -15.47 1.02
CA LEU A 147 22.34 -15.15 0.44
C LEU A 147 22.19 -15.70 -0.98
N LEU A 148 23.27 -15.67 -1.77
CA LEU A 148 23.31 -16.26 -3.11
C LEU A 148 23.21 -17.78 -3.03
N GLU A 149 23.99 -18.42 -2.17
CA GLU A 149 23.95 -19.87 -1.96
C GLU A 149 22.55 -20.35 -1.55
N ARG A 150 21.91 -19.63 -0.61
CA ARG A 150 20.53 -19.90 -0.19
C ARG A 150 19.51 -19.68 -1.31
N SER A 151 19.78 -18.74 -2.22
CA SER A 151 18.94 -18.54 -3.40
C SER A 151 19.10 -19.68 -4.40
N GLU A 152 20.33 -20.13 -4.67
CA GLU A 152 20.64 -21.19 -5.62
C GLU A 152 20.11 -22.56 -5.16
N ASN A 153 20.22 -22.85 -3.86
CA ASN A 153 19.68 -24.07 -3.26
C ASN A 153 18.15 -24.01 -2.98
N LYS A 154 17.48 -22.91 -3.37
CA LYS A 154 16.03 -22.69 -3.27
C LYS A 154 15.47 -22.65 -1.84
N THR A 155 16.32 -22.43 -0.84
CA THR A 155 15.87 -22.21 0.55
C THR A 155 15.43 -20.77 0.80
N LEU A 156 15.90 -19.82 -0.04
CA LEU A 156 15.54 -18.42 -0.01
C LEU A 156 15.08 -17.96 -1.39
N ASN A 157 13.95 -17.26 -1.46
CA ASN A 157 13.57 -16.46 -2.61
C ASN A 157 14.14 -15.04 -2.43
N LEU A 158 15.29 -14.80 -3.05
CA LEU A 158 15.97 -13.50 -3.04
C LEU A 158 15.56 -12.69 -4.27
N THR A 159 14.97 -11.51 -4.05
CA THR A 159 14.73 -10.54 -5.12
C THR A 159 15.56 -9.29 -4.86
N LEU A 160 16.54 -9.04 -5.72
CA LEU A 160 17.44 -7.88 -5.62
C LEU A 160 17.43 -7.14 -6.96
N SER A 161 16.97 -5.89 -6.96
CA SER A 161 17.12 -5.00 -8.12
C SER A 161 17.47 -3.61 -7.63
N SER A 162 18.70 -3.20 -7.89
CA SER A 162 19.17 -1.85 -7.58
C SER A 162 19.27 -0.99 -8.84
N TRP A 163 19.04 0.30 -8.69
CA TRP A 163 19.14 1.29 -9.77
C TRP A 163 20.28 2.25 -9.46
N GLY A 164 21.25 2.37 -10.37
CA GLY A 164 22.30 3.40 -10.29
C GLY A 164 23.40 3.18 -9.26
N THR A 165 23.50 1.99 -8.66
CA THR A 165 24.54 1.64 -7.68
C THR A 165 25.19 0.30 -8.01
N ASN A 166 26.39 0.08 -7.47
CA ASN A 166 27.13 -1.16 -7.63
C ASN A 166 26.86 -2.08 -6.45
N LEU A 167 26.40 -3.30 -6.75
CA LEU A 167 26.33 -4.43 -5.84
C LEU A 167 27.33 -5.48 -6.30
N CYS A 168 28.02 -6.11 -5.37
CA CYS A 168 28.84 -7.28 -5.63
C CYS A 168 28.53 -8.37 -4.62
N TYR A 169 28.65 -9.64 -5.00
CA TYR A 169 28.57 -10.74 -4.06
C TYR A 169 29.98 -11.06 -3.57
N SER A 170 30.21 -10.90 -2.28
CA SER A 170 31.50 -11.19 -1.62
C SER A 170 31.27 -11.39 -0.13
N ASP A 171 32.19 -12.11 0.52
CA ASP A 171 32.29 -12.13 1.99
C ASP A 171 33.44 -11.24 2.47
N GLU A 172 34.06 -10.49 1.56
CA GLU A 172 35.09 -9.49 1.85
C GLU A 172 34.46 -8.09 2.04
N ASP A 173 35.07 -7.29 2.91
CA ASP A 173 34.58 -5.96 3.33
C ASP A 173 34.47 -4.92 2.19
N VAL A 174 35.03 -5.18 1.00
CA VAL A 174 35.10 -4.18 -0.07
C VAL A 174 34.77 -4.79 -1.43
N CYS A 175 33.74 -4.26 -2.08
CA CYS A 175 33.51 -4.56 -3.50
C CYS A 175 34.72 -4.14 -4.35
N PRO A 176 35.24 -5.03 -5.23
CA PRO A 176 36.33 -4.69 -6.12
C PRO A 176 35.98 -3.43 -6.93
N LYS A 177 36.76 -2.36 -6.75
CA LYS A 177 36.66 -1.17 -7.60
C LYS A 177 37.24 -1.53 -8.96
N GLU A 178 36.54 -1.18 -10.04
CA GLU A 178 37.06 -1.33 -11.41
C GLU A 178 38.46 -0.71 -11.50
N THR A 179 39.48 -1.55 -11.51
CA THR A 179 40.77 -1.22 -12.09
C THR A 179 40.73 -1.74 -13.51
N ASN A 180 41.11 -0.92 -14.48
CA ASN A 180 41.17 -1.29 -15.89
C ASN A 180 42.09 -2.52 -16.04
N GLY A 181 41.53 -3.71 -16.01
CA GLY A 181 42.29 -4.95 -15.87
C GLY A 181 41.44 -6.14 -15.45
N GLY A 182 40.59 -6.60 -16.38
CA GLY A 182 40.08 -7.98 -16.48
C GLY A 182 39.76 -8.75 -15.19
N THR A 183 38.57 -8.54 -14.63
CA THR A 183 37.82 -9.58 -13.92
C THR A 183 36.34 -9.47 -14.30
N PRO A 184 35.63 -10.58 -14.55
CA PRO A 184 34.26 -10.53 -15.02
C PRO A 184 33.35 -10.09 -13.86
N ILE A 185 33.00 -8.80 -13.84
CA ILE A 185 31.85 -8.34 -13.07
C ILE A 185 30.64 -9.02 -13.69
N LEU A 186 29.96 -9.88 -12.91
CA LEU A 186 28.64 -10.37 -13.26
C LEU A 186 27.68 -9.18 -13.19
N ARG A 187 27.61 -8.43 -14.28
CA ARG A 187 26.48 -7.55 -14.56
C ARG A 187 25.26 -8.46 -14.60
N PHE A 188 24.47 -8.44 -13.53
CA PHE A 188 23.11 -8.92 -13.61
C PHE A 188 22.38 -8.02 -14.61
N ASN A 189 22.35 -8.44 -15.87
CA ASN A 189 21.24 -8.10 -16.73
C ASN A 189 20.05 -8.80 -16.06
N PRO A 190 19.07 -8.07 -15.49
CA PRO A 190 17.87 -8.72 -15.00
C PRO A 190 17.29 -9.54 -16.17
N PRO A 191 16.68 -10.70 -15.92
CA PRO A 191 15.89 -11.35 -16.96
C PRO A 191 14.84 -10.34 -17.40
N VAL A 192 15.09 -9.72 -18.55
CA VAL A 192 14.09 -8.93 -19.25
C VAL A 192 13.05 -9.97 -19.63
N HIS A 193 12.03 -10.14 -18.78
CA HIS A 193 10.75 -10.56 -19.29
C HIS A 193 10.46 -9.57 -20.40
N LYS A 194 10.60 -10.03 -21.65
CA LYS A 194 10.13 -9.33 -22.84
C LYS A 194 8.65 -9.05 -22.57
N LYS A 195 8.35 -7.89 -21.98
CA LYS A 195 7.01 -7.34 -21.99
C LYS A 195 6.82 -6.99 -23.45
N ASN A 196 5.98 -7.77 -24.13
CA ASN A 196 5.61 -7.54 -25.51
C ASN A 196 5.14 -6.09 -25.65
N THR A 197 6.06 -5.21 -26.04
CA THR A 197 5.85 -3.75 -26.12
C THR A 197 4.78 -3.41 -27.18
N VAL A 198 4.47 -4.40 -28.02
CA VAL A 198 3.43 -4.36 -29.04
C VAL A 198 2.01 -4.14 -28.45
N SER A 199 1.71 -4.64 -27.24
CA SER A 199 0.36 -4.51 -26.66
C SER A 199 0.09 -3.13 -26.02
N ILE A 200 1.12 -2.43 -25.54
CA ILE A 200 0.96 -1.11 -24.89
C ILE A 200 0.82 -0.01 -25.93
N VAL A 201 1.59 -0.09 -27.03
CA VAL A 201 1.54 0.91 -28.12
C VAL A 201 0.18 0.86 -28.83
N LEU A 202 -0.41 -0.32 -29.05
CA LEU A 202 -1.75 -0.45 -29.60
C LEU A 202 -2.83 0.07 -28.64
N GLY A 203 -2.64 -0.15 -27.34
CA GLY A 203 -3.57 0.28 -26.28
C GLY A 203 -3.64 1.80 -26.07
N ILE A 204 -2.57 2.55 -26.39
CA ILE A 204 -2.55 4.03 -26.25
C ILE A 204 -2.91 4.73 -27.57
N LEU A 205 -2.54 4.15 -28.72
CA LEU A 205 -2.79 4.79 -30.02
C LEU A 205 -4.29 4.88 -30.35
N ILE A 206 -5.07 3.84 -30.04
CA ILE A 206 -6.51 3.80 -30.34
C ILE A 206 -7.31 4.85 -29.53
N PRO A 207 -7.15 4.98 -28.19
CA PRO A 207 -7.82 6.03 -27.42
C PRO A 207 -7.45 7.44 -27.89
N VAL A 208 -6.18 7.68 -28.25
CA VAL A 208 -5.73 9.00 -28.71
C VAL A 208 -6.41 9.36 -30.04
N LEU A 209 -6.46 8.43 -31.00
CA LEU A 209 -7.14 8.66 -32.28
C LEU A 209 -8.65 8.86 -32.10
N MET A 210 -9.29 8.09 -31.22
CA MET A 210 -10.71 8.27 -30.90
C MET A 210 -11.00 9.64 -30.28
N PHE A 211 -10.15 10.10 -29.35
CA PHE A 211 -10.30 11.40 -28.71
C PHE A 211 -10.21 12.56 -29.72
N TRP A 212 -9.24 12.52 -30.65
CA TRP A 212 -9.12 13.53 -31.71
C TRP A 212 -10.29 13.50 -32.70
N ALA A 213 -10.83 12.32 -33.03
CA ALA A 213 -12.02 12.21 -33.88
C ALA A 213 -13.27 12.83 -33.21
N ILE A 214 -13.43 12.64 -31.90
CA ILE A 214 -14.52 13.26 -31.12
C ILE A 214 -14.37 14.78 -31.09
N ILE A 215 -13.15 15.29 -30.86
CA ILE A 215 -12.89 16.74 -30.86
C ILE A 215 -13.20 17.35 -32.23
N THR A 216 -12.67 16.77 -33.31
CA THR A 216 -12.90 17.28 -34.67
C THR A 216 -14.38 17.21 -35.05
N GLY A 217 -15.08 16.13 -34.70
CA GLY A 217 -16.52 15.98 -34.85
C GLY A 217 -17.32 17.03 -34.08
N PHE A 218 -16.97 17.30 -32.82
CA PHE A 218 -17.63 18.30 -31.98
C PHE A 218 -17.41 19.74 -32.51
N ILE A 219 -16.20 20.05 -32.98
CA ILE A 219 -15.89 21.33 -33.63
C ILE A 219 -16.70 21.48 -34.92
N ALA A 220 -16.74 20.45 -35.77
CA ALA A 220 -17.53 20.46 -37.00
C ALA A 220 -19.04 20.60 -36.72
N TYR A 221 -19.55 19.91 -35.70
CA TYR A 221 -20.93 20.03 -35.23
C TYR A 221 -21.25 21.45 -34.77
N LYS A 222 -20.39 22.06 -33.95
CA LYS A 222 -20.55 23.46 -33.53
C LYS A 222 -20.48 24.43 -34.70
N ARG A 223 -19.60 24.20 -35.69
CA ARG A 223 -19.52 25.02 -36.91
C ARG A 223 -20.79 24.92 -37.74
N LYS A 224 -21.34 23.71 -37.93
CA LYS A 224 -22.62 23.51 -38.62
C LYS A 224 -23.79 24.15 -37.86
N ARG A 225 -23.82 24.04 -36.54
CA ARG A 225 -24.87 24.67 -35.71
C ARG A 225 -24.80 26.20 -35.78
N LYS A 226 -23.60 26.79 -35.69
CA LYS A 226 -23.41 28.24 -35.88
C LYS A 226 -23.80 28.69 -37.29
N ALA A 227 -23.49 27.91 -38.32
CA ALA A 227 -23.91 28.20 -39.70
C ALA A 227 -25.43 28.10 -39.87
N ALA A 228 -26.09 27.13 -39.23
CA ALA A 228 -27.55 27.00 -39.23
C ALA A 228 -28.24 28.13 -38.45
N THR A 229 -27.67 28.59 -37.32
CA THR A 229 -28.20 29.74 -36.57
C THR A 229 -27.98 31.06 -37.32
N ALA A 230 -26.86 31.21 -38.06
CA ALA A 230 -26.64 32.35 -38.95
C ALA A 230 -27.59 32.35 -40.16
N ALA A 231 -27.95 31.18 -40.69
CA ALA A 231 -28.93 31.05 -41.77
C ALA A 231 -30.39 31.25 -41.31
N ALA A 232 -30.70 30.98 -40.04
CA ALA A 232 -32.03 31.16 -39.45
C ALA A 232 -32.27 32.56 -38.83
N GLY A 233 -31.28 33.45 -38.86
CA GLY A 233 -31.32 34.76 -38.19
C GLY A 233 -31.89 35.93 -39.01
N LEU A 234 -32.55 35.68 -40.15
CA LEU A 234 -33.16 36.75 -40.96
C LEU A 234 -34.68 36.57 -41.06
N SER A 235 -35.40 36.79 -39.95
CA SER A 235 -36.85 37.05 -39.96
C SER A 235 -37.25 37.89 -38.75
N THR A 236 -37.15 39.23 -38.92
CA THR A 236 -38.03 40.36 -38.50
C THR A 236 -38.70 40.37 -37.09
N PRO A 237 -38.98 41.55 -36.46
CA PRO A 237 -39.46 42.77 -37.12
C PRO A 237 -38.85 44.11 -36.66
N ASN A 238 -39.00 45.06 -37.59
CA ASN A 238 -38.76 46.48 -37.48
C ASN A 238 -39.72 47.10 -36.44
N LEU A 239 -39.17 47.69 -35.37
CA LEU A 239 -39.89 48.60 -34.48
C LEU A 239 -39.19 49.95 -34.55
N ASN A 240 -39.77 50.85 -35.35
CA ASN A 240 -39.48 52.27 -35.32
C ASN A 240 -40.37 52.93 -34.27
N PRO A 241 -39.80 53.72 -33.35
CA PRO A 241 -40.46 54.96 -33.01
C PRO A 241 -39.45 56.11 -32.98
N SER A 242 -39.52 56.96 -33.99
CA SER A 242 -39.31 58.39 -33.85
C SER A 242 -40.14 58.92 -32.66
N ILE A 243 -39.63 59.99 -32.03
CA ILE A 243 -40.29 60.92 -31.09
C ILE A 243 -40.00 60.67 -29.58
N PHE A 244 -38.99 61.34 -29.02
CA PHE A 244 -39.18 62.64 -28.32
C PHE A 244 -37.81 63.28 -27.99
N SER A 245 -37.63 64.50 -28.49
CA SER A 245 -36.49 65.37 -28.21
C SER A 245 -36.48 65.85 -26.76
N VAL A 246 -35.25 65.96 -26.27
CA VAL A 246 -34.77 66.95 -25.30
C VAL A 246 -35.44 68.32 -25.45
N GLN A 247 -36.00 68.84 -24.36
CA GLN A 247 -36.00 70.27 -24.07
C GLN A 247 -35.60 70.45 -22.60
N GLY A 248 -34.45 71.09 -22.39
CA GLY A 248 -34.09 71.68 -21.11
C GLY A 248 -34.63 73.10 -21.03
N LYS A 249 -35.22 73.43 -19.88
CA LYS A 249 -35.07 74.73 -19.23
C LYS A 249 -35.32 74.57 -17.74
#